data_AF-A0A1I7L0S2-F1
#
_entry.id   AF-A0A1I7L0S2-F1
#
_cell.length_a   1.000
_cell.length_b   1.000
_cell.length_c   1.000
_cell.angle_alpha   90.00
_cell.angle_beta   90.00
_cell.angle_gamma   90.00
#
_symmetry.space_group_name_H-M   'P 1'
#
loop_
_entity.id
_entity.type
_entity.pdbx_description
1 polymer ?
#
loop_
_entity_poly.entity_id
_entity_poly.type
_entity_poly.pdbx_seq_one_letter_code
_entity_poly.pdbx_strand_id
1 'polypeptide(L)' 'MAYYSLEDAIARLPELLAKATEGEEVIITRLDEDLVQLVPTEPRPVTKEEMDRIKANQVIPLKPFDSTALIRQMRDEGL' A
#
# COMPACT_ATOMS: atom_id res chain seq x y z
N MET A 1 -8.44 22.42 -4.08
CA MET A 1 -9.00 21.31 -4.86
C MET A 1 -8.24 21.18 -6.17
N ALA A 2 -7.48 20.11 -6.33
CA ALA A 2 -6.67 19.82 -7.51
C ALA A 2 -6.96 18.40 -8.01
N TYR A 3 -7.09 18.25 -9.33
CA TYR A 3 -7.40 16.98 -9.97
C TYR A 3 -6.16 16.43 -10.67
N TYR A 4 -5.88 15.16 -10.46
CA TYR A 4 -4.76 14.45 -11.07
C TYR A 4 -5.28 13.19 -11.75
N SER A 5 -4.70 12.81 -12.88
CA SER A 5 -4.97 11.50 -13.48
C SER A 5 -4.38 10.39 -12.61
N LEU A 6 -4.87 9.16 -12.75
CA LEU A 6 -4.25 8.00 -12.11
C LEU A 6 -2.76 7.88 -12.47
N GLU A 7 -2.40 8.14 -13.73
CA GLU A 7 -1.01 8.05 -14.21
C GLU A 7 -0.12 9.08 -13.50
N ASP A 8 -0.59 10.32 -13.38
CA ASP A 8 0.09 11.36 -12.61
C ASP A 8 0.20 10.99 -11.12
N ALA A 9 -0.87 10.41 -10.56
CA ALA A 9 -0.89 10.00 -9.17
C ALA A 9 0.10 8.88 -8.87
N ILE A 10 0.27 7.92 -9.78
CA ILE A 10 1.28 6.86 -9.66
C ILE A 10 2.68 7.44 -9.76
N ALA A 11 2.93 8.34 -10.72
CA ALA A 11 4.25 8.92 -10.96
C ALA A 11 4.70 9.86 -9.83
N ARG A 12 3.76 10.54 -9.16
CA ARG A 12 4.03 11.61 -8.19
C ARG A 12 3.38 11.41 -6.83
N LEU A 13 3.07 10.16 -6.47
CA LEU A 13 2.38 9.84 -5.22
C LEU A 13 3.00 10.51 -3.98
N PRO A 14 4.34 10.53 -3.79
CA PRO A 14 4.94 11.16 -2.62
C PRO A 14 4.64 12.66 -2.52
N GLU A 15 4.62 13.38 -3.64
CA GLU A 15 4.31 14.81 -3.69
C GLU A 15 2.84 15.06 -3.39
N LEU A 16 1.95 14.23 -3.94
CA LEU A 16 0.51 14.32 -3.67
C LEU A 16 0.17 14.05 -2.21
N LEU A 17 0.88 13.12 -1.56
CA LEU A 17 0.74 12.86 -0.12
C LEU A 17 1.18 14.05 0.72
N ALA A 18 2.29 14.71 0.35
CA ALA A 18 2.74 15.92 1.04
C ALA A 18 1.69 17.04 0.94
N LYS A 19 1.17 17.29 -0.27
CA LYS A 19 0.10 18.26 -0.52
C LYS A 19 -1.17 17.96 0.28
N ALA A 20 -1.61 16.70 0.27
CA ALA A 20 -2.79 16.28 1.04
C ALA A 20 -2.57 16.48 2.55
N THR A 21 -1.36 16.23 3.05
CA THR A 21 -0.99 16.44 4.46
C THR A 21 -0.91 17.92 4.83
N GLU A 22 -0.53 18.79 3.90
CA GLU A 22 -0.56 20.25 4.05
C GLU A 22 -1.99 20.84 4.01
N GLY A 23 -3.01 20.00 3.78
CA GLY A 23 -4.41 20.40 3.74
C GLY A 23 -4.92 20.74 2.34
N GLU A 24 -4.15 20.46 1.28
CA GLU A 24 -4.63 20.58 -0.09
C GLU A 24 -5.60 19.44 -0.41
N GLU A 25 -6.77 19.77 -0.94
CA GLU A 25 -7.73 18.79 -1.42
C GLU A 25 -7.27 18.20 -2.76
N VAL A 26 -6.80 16.94 -2.74
CA VAL A 26 -6.28 16.21 -3.89
C VAL A 26 -7.25 15.12 -4.34
N ILE A 27 -7.65 15.15 -5.61
CA ILE A 27 -8.58 14.20 -6.21
C ILE A 27 -7.89 13.47 -7.37
N ILE A 28 -7.94 12.15 -7.33
CA ILE A 28 -7.47 11.25 -8.37
C ILE A 28 -8.66 10.87 -9.25
N THR A 29 -8.47 11.10 -10.55
CA THR A 29 -9.43 10.80 -11.61
C THR A 29 -8.99 9.55 -12.36
N ARG A 30 -9.94 8.68 -12.67
CA ARG A 30 -9.77 7.50 -13.51
C ARG A 30 -10.76 7.58 -14.66
N LEU A 31 -10.35 7.17 -15.86
CA LEU A 31 -11.28 7.06 -16.99
C LEU A 31 -12.34 6.01 -16.65
N ASP A 32 -13.60 6.39 -16.76
CA ASP A 32 -14.78 5.54 -16.55
C ASP A 32 -14.94 4.93 -15.14
N GLU A 33 -14.22 5.46 -14.14
CA GLU A 33 -14.37 5.05 -12.74
C GLU A 33 -14.66 6.24 -11.82
N ASP A 34 -15.04 5.92 -10.58
CA ASP A 34 -15.32 6.91 -9.55
C ASP A 34 -14.10 7.77 -9.19
N LEU A 35 -14.36 9.01 -8.81
CA LEU A 35 -13.36 9.95 -8.30
C LEU A 35 -12.90 9.50 -6.90
N VAL A 36 -11.59 9.47 -6.69
CA VAL A 36 -10.99 9.09 -5.40
C VAL A 36 -10.32 10.30 -4.77
N GLN A 37 -10.61 10.59 -3.51
CA GLN A 37 -9.98 11.68 -2.76
C GLN A 37 -8.88 11.18 -1.84
N LEU A 38 -7.74 11.86 -1.84
CA LEU A 38 -6.68 11.66 -0.85
C LEU A 38 -6.97 12.54 0.37
N VAL A 39 -7.19 11.90 1.51
CA VAL A 39 -7.46 12.58 2.79
C VAL A 39 -6.40 12.13 3.81
N PRO A 40 -5.66 13.06 4.44
CA PRO A 40 -4.77 12.70 5.52
C PRO A 40 -5.59 12.11 6.66
N THR A 41 -5.23 10.90 7.08
CA THR A 41 -5.84 10.22 8.23
C THR A 41 -4.92 10.34 9.44
N GLU A 42 -5.51 10.35 10.63
CA GLU A 42 -4.71 10.20 11.85
C GLU A 42 -3.95 8.87 11.82
N PRO A 43 -2.69 8.85 12.28
CA PRO A 43 -1.95 7.61 12.41
C PRO A 43 -2.69 6.74 13.41
N ARG A 44 -3.24 5.61 12.94
CA ARG A 44 -3.83 4.62 13.83
C ARG A 44 -2.71 4.10 14.72
N PRO A 45 -2.78 4.28 16.05
CA PRO A 45 -1.74 3.77 16.92
C PRO A 45 -1.76 2.25 16.80
N VAL A 46 -0.70 1.70 16.23
CA VAL A 46 -0.46 0.26 16.27
C VAL A 46 -0.27 -0.09 17.74
N THR A 47 -1.29 -0.71 18.34
CA THR A 47 -1.24 -1.04 19.76
C THR A 47 -0.26 -2.19 19.98
N LYS A 48 0.34 -2.26 21.18
CA LYS A 48 1.15 -3.43 21.56
C LYS A 48 0.35 -4.73 21.43
N GLU A 49 -0.94 -4.69 21.75
CA GLU A 49 -1.85 -5.83 21.63
C GLU A 49 -2.04 -6.28 20.17
N GLU A 50 -2.10 -5.35 19.22
CA GLU A 50 -2.12 -5.66 17.78
C GLU A 50 -0.80 -6.32 17.33
N MET A 51 0.34 -5.79 17.78
CA MET A 51 1.65 -6.37 17.46
C MET A 51 1.83 -7.75 18.09
N ASP A 52 1.36 -7.92 19.32
CA ASP A 52 1.41 -9.20 20.03
C ASP A 52 0.47 -10.21 19.37
N ARG A 53 -0.71 -9.79 18.88
CA ARG A 53 -1.59 -10.63 18.06
C ARG A 53 -0.92 -11.04 16.74
N ILE A 54 -0.21 -10.14 16.07
CA ILE A 54 0.52 -10.46 14.83
C ILE A 54 1.63 -11.46 15.11
N LYS A 55 2.43 -11.24 16.17
CA LYS A 55 3.49 -12.17 16.59
C LYS A 55 2.95 -13.54 16.99
N ALA A 56 1.88 -13.59 17.76
CA ALA A 56 1.27 -14.84 18.21
C ALA A 56 0.71 -15.69 17.06
N ASN A 57 0.28 -15.04 15.97
CA ASN A 57 -0.25 -15.70 14.78
C ASN A 57 0.78 -15.82 13.65
N GLN A 58 2.06 -15.49 13.91
CA GLN A 58 3.09 -15.58 12.90
C GLN A 58 3.35 -17.05 12.56
N VAL A 59 3.14 -17.42 11.30
CA VAL A 59 3.45 -18.77 10.82
C VAL A 59 4.97 -18.90 10.69
N ILE A 60 5.58 -19.64 11.61
CA ILE A 60 7.00 -19.97 11.56
C ILE A 60 7.18 -21.20 10.66
N PRO A 61 7.97 -21.11 9.58
CA PRO A 61 8.23 -22.25 8.72
C PRO A 61 8.92 -23.38 9.50
N LEU A 62 8.47 -24.63 9.31
CA LEU A 62 9.07 -25.80 9.95
C LEU A 62 10.55 -25.99 9.59
N LYS A 63 10.95 -25.50 8.40
CA LYS A 63 12.34 -25.46 7.94
C LYS A 63 12.61 -24.08 7.32
N PRO A 64 13.81 -23.52 7.51
CA PRO A 64 14.24 -22.36 6.74
C PRO A 64 14.11 -22.66 5.25
N PHE A 65 13.54 -21.73 4.50
CA PHE A 65 13.47 -21.81 3.05
C PHE A 65 13.86 -20.47 2.43
N ASP A 66 14.40 -20.53 1.22
CA ASP A 66 14.68 -19.34 0.43
C ASP A 66 13.41 -18.95 -0.33
N SER A 67 12.75 -17.89 0.14
CA SER A 67 11.53 -17.36 -0.47
C SER A 67 11.76 -16.97 -1.93
N THR A 68 12.95 -16.50 -2.29
CA THR A 68 13.26 -16.05 -3.66
C THR A 68 13.39 -17.23 -4.62
N ALA A 69 14.00 -18.33 -4.17
CA ALA A 69 14.07 -19.56 -4.93
C ALA A 69 12.68 -20.18 -5.13
N LEU A 70 11.84 -20.18 -4.10
CA LEU A 70 10.47 -20.69 -4.17
C LEU A 70 9.59 -19.90 -5.15
N ILE A 71 9.63 -18.57 -5.09
CA ILE A 71 8.86 -17.71 -6.00
C ILE A 71 9.31 -17.90 -7.45
N ARG A 72 10.63 -18.07 -7.70
CA ARG A 72 11.15 -18.40 -9.03
C ARG A 72 10.64 -19.74 -9.53
N GLN A 73 10.69 -20.78 -8.70
CA GLN A 73 10.15 -22.10 -9.04
C GLN A 73 8.67 -22.02 -9.42
N MET A 74 7.84 -21.36 -8.61
CA MET A 74 6.41 -21.22 -8.90
C MET A 74 6.13 -20.47 -10.20
N ARG A 75 6.94 -19.46 -10.53
CA ARG A 75 6.84 -18.74 -11.81
C ARG A 75 7.21 -19.64 -12.99
N ASP A 76 8.27 -20.42 -12.83
CA ASP A 76 8.82 -21.26 -13.90
C ASP A 76 7.96 -22.54 -14.10
N GLU A 77 7.25 -23.03 -13.08
CA GLU A 77 6.27 -24.13 -13.15
C GLU A 77 4.89 -23.68 -13.67
N GLY A 78 4.58 -22.39 -13.65
CA GLY A 78 3.34 -21.81 -14.17
C GLY A 78 3.34 -21.55 -15.69
N LEU A 79 4.38 -22.01 -16.40
CA LEU A 79 4.57 -21.96 -17.86
C LEU A 79 4.44 -23.37 -18.45
#